data_AF-A0A2V4DS17-F1
#
_entry.id   AF-A0A2V4DS17-F1
#
_cell.length_a   1.000
_cell.length_b   1.000
_cell.length_c   1.000
_cell.angle_alpha   90.00
_cell.angle_beta   90.00
_cell.angle_gamma   90.00
#
_symmetry.space_group_name_H-M   'P 1'
#
loop_
_entity.id
_entity.type
_entity.pdbx_description
1 polymer ?
#
loop_
_entity_poly.entity_id
_entity_poly.type
_entity_poly.pdbx_seq_one_letter_code
_entity_poly.pdbx_strand_id
1 'polypeptide(L)'
;MPLMLEISNQIQTFSQYGIPRQSDLVTIKKVYKISAISKLCYVKPYAIEKNPEYQWLSFDSNNRFIRWNDPNYTVRTLAGGGYNSDYVPNWGFKTEPTLSGGKKFPTTGFDGAKFQLVLTGAASDYHFTIPNNPGGKVEVDENGYVTLNGKPSGNVTVRATLKRDLTIKHDYTFNPTSVWANPVKGFFDWWEPAIKKCSEDRLFSYKELTNAPEYKLNGGFNIVNGYTRAIGEGLLPEWGYTVQQSYPGSNWEDDRDRYWTKDRYYGSDYGQHVDVSISSGLVGVDAEDVHAPNFLVCK
;
A
#
# COMPACT_ATOMS: atom_id res chain seq x y z
N MET A 1 -3.19 -3.40 -25.11
CA MET A 1 -3.53 -4.02 -26.41
C MET A 1 -3.04 -5.47 -26.38
N PRO A 2 -3.89 -6.48 -26.61
CA PRO A 2 -3.44 -7.87 -26.67
C PRO A 2 -2.48 -8.04 -27.86
N LEU A 3 -1.39 -8.77 -27.64
CA LEU A 3 -0.45 -9.12 -28.71
C LEU A 3 -1.17 -10.05 -29.68
N MET A 4 -1.00 -9.81 -30.98
CA MET A 4 -1.63 -10.61 -32.03
C MET A 4 -0.53 -11.38 -32.76
N LEU A 5 -0.68 -12.71 -32.86
CA LEU A 5 0.16 -13.53 -33.71
C LEU A 5 -0.62 -13.84 -34.98
N GLU A 6 -0.11 -13.36 -36.10
CA GLU A 6 -0.61 -13.69 -37.42
C GLU A 6 0.28 -14.74 -38.08
N ILE A 7 -0.31 -15.86 -38.48
CA ILE A 7 0.33 -16.87 -39.31
C ILE A 7 -0.37 -16.81 -40.68
N SER A 8 0.37 -16.43 -41.71
CA SER A 8 -0.11 -16.38 -43.08
C SER A 8 0.76 -17.25 -43.98
N ASN A 9 0.13 -17.98 -44.90
CA ASN A 9 0.83 -18.73 -45.94
C ASN A 9 0.07 -18.60 -47.27
N GLN A 10 0.77 -18.68 -48.39
CA GLN A 10 0.15 -18.76 -49.69
C GLN A 10 0.11 -20.22 -50.15
N ILE A 11 -1.08 -20.67 -50.49
CA ILE A 11 -1.31 -22.02 -51.01
C ILE A 11 -1.72 -21.95 -52.47
N GLN A 12 -1.23 -22.91 -53.24
CA GLN A 12 -1.66 -23.15 -54.61
C GLN A 12 -2.07 -24.61 -54.72
N THR A 13 -3.15 -24.87 -55.43
CA THR A 13 -3.66 -26.23 -55.65
C THR A 13 -3.46 -26.65 -57.10
N PHE A 14 -3.15 -27.92 -57.29
CA PHE A 14 -2.94 -28.53 -58.61
C PHE A 14 -4.03 -29.57 -58.84
N SER A 15 -4.74 -29.46 -59.98
CA SER A 15 -5.70 -30.47 -60.38
C SER A 15 -5.06 -31.46 -61.33
N GLN A 16 -5.37 -32.74 -61.17
CA GLN A 16 -4.85 -33.79 -62.05
C GLN A 16 -5.45 -33.71 -63.47
N TYR A 17 -6.69 -33.21 -63.60
CA TYR A 17 -7.47 -33.27 -64.84
C TYR A 17 -8.12 -31.93 -65.28
N GLY A 18 -8.03 -30.86 -64.50
CA GLY A 18 -8.66 -29.57 -64.80
C GLY A 18 -7.82 -28.67 -65.72
N ILE A 19 -8.51 -27.80 -66.48
CA ILE A 19 -7.93 -26.73 -67.30
C ILE A 19 -8.47 -25.40 -66.76
N PRO A 20 -7.62 -24.52 -66.18
CA PRO A 20 -6.17 -24.65 -65.98
C PRO A 20 -5.77 -25.66 -64.89
N ARG A 21 -4.54 -26.19 -64.98
CA ARG A 21 -4.02 -27.21 -64.04
C ARG A 21 -3.66 -26.66 -62.66
N GLN A 22 -3.37 -25.37 -62.56
CA GLN A 22 -2.99 -24.68 -61.33
C GLN A 22 -4.04 -23.63 -60.99
N SER A 23 -4.38 -23.51 -59.71
CA SER A 23 -5.19 -22.40 -59.22
C SER A 23 -4.35 -21.14 -59.01
N ASP A 24 -5.03 -20.02 -58.76
CA ASP A 24 -4.39 -18.82 -58.25
C ASP A 24 -3.88 -19.05 -56.82
N LEU A 25 -2.84 -18.31 -56.43
CA LEU A 25 -2.34 -18.32 -55.05
C LEU A 25 -3.41 -17.76 -54.11
N VAL A 26 -3.80 -18.55 -53.12
CA VAL A 26 -4.74 -18.13 -52.07
C VAL A 26 -3.99 -17.96 -50.76
N THR A 27 -4.19 -16.82 -50.10
CA THR A 27 -3.62 -16.59 -48.77
C THR A 27 -4.50 -17.25 -47.71
N ILE A 28 -3.96 -18.23 -46.99
CA ILE A 28 -4.55 -18.71 -45.73
C ILE A 28 -3.95 -17.90 -44.59
N LYS A 29 -4.84 -17.31 -43.80
CA LYS A 29 -4.48 -16.50 -42.63
C LYS A 29 -5.15 -17.06 -41.38
N LYS A 30 -4.37 -17.22 -40.31
CA LYS A 30 -4.87 -17.49 -38.96
C LYS A 30 -4.29 -16.47 -38.00
N VAL A 31 -5.16 -15.89 -37.18
CA VAL A 31 -4.77 -14.88 -36.19
C VAL A 31 -5.07 -15.42 -34.79
N TYR A 32 -4.08 -15.39 -33.92
CA TYR A 32 -4.17 -15.79 -32.51
C TYR A 32 -4.04 -14.55 -31.63
N LYS A 33 -4.86 -14.48 -30.57
CA LYS A 33 -4.69 -13.51 -29.49
C LYS A 33 -3.72 -14.10 -28.48
N ILE A 34 -2.52 -13.53 -28.38
CA ILE A 34 -1.59 -13.83 -27.30
C ILE A 34 -2.07 -13.10 -26.06
N SER A 35 -2.25 -13.86 -25.00
CA SER A 35 -2.62 -13.32 -23.70
C SER A 35 -1.67 -13.84 -22.64
N ALA A 36 -1.21 -12.95 -21.77
CA ALA A 36 -0.40 -13.36 -20.61
C ALA A 36 -1.19 -14.34 -19.73
N ILE A 37 -0.47 -15.29 -19.13
CA ILE A 37 -1.01 -16.14 -18.09
C ILE A 37 -1.49 -15.24 -16.95
N SER A 38 -2.75 -15.42 -16.57
CA SER A 38 -3.40 -14.61 -15.55
C SER A 38 -2.80 -14.92 -14.18
N LYS A 39 -2.37 -13.89 -13.45
CA LYS A 39 -1.78 -14.01 -12.11
C LYS A 39 -2.08 -12.74 -11.30
N LEU A 40 -2.41 -12.91 -10.03
CA LEU A 40 -2.42 -11.82 -9.05
C LEU A 40 -1.00 -11.65 -8.48
N CYS A 41 -0.36 -10.51 -8.75
CA CYS A 41 1.06 -10.30 -8.50
C CYS A 41 1.33 -9.45 -7.25
N TYR A 42 0.62 -8.34 -7.11
CA TYR A 42 0.87 -7.37 -6.04
C TYR A 42 -0.43 -6.79 -5.49
N VAL A 43 -0.31 -6.14 -4.35
CA VAL A 43 -1.31 -5.26 -3.77
C VAL A 43 -0.69 -3.89 -3.53
N LYS A 44 -1.30 -2.87 -4.12
CA LYS A 44 -0.72 -1.53 -4.26
C LYS A 44 -1.47 -0.53 -3.37
N PRO A 45 -0.92 -0.09 -2.24
CA PRO A 45 -1.49 1.01 -1.46
C PRO A 45 -1.73 2.25 -2.32
N TYR A 46 -2.85 2.94 -2.10
CA TYR A 46 -3.25 4.07 -2.95
C TYR A 46 -2.28 5.26 -2.88
N ALA A 47 -1.52 5.40 -1.78
CA ALA A 47 -0.45 6.37 -1.66
C ALA A 47 0.59 6.29 -2.80
N ILE A 48 0.87 5.10 -3.34
CA ILE A 48 1.82 4.94 -4.46
C ILE A 48 1.31 5.62 -5.74
N GLU A 49 -0.01 5.68 -5.93
CA GLU A 49 -0.61 6.36 -7.09
C GLU A 49 -0.73 7.87 -6.88
N LYS A 50 -1.11 8.29 -5.68
CA LYS A 50 -1.34 9.70 -5.37
C LYS A 50 -0.06 10.48 -5.12
N ASN A 51 0.91 9.84 -4.49
CA ASN A 51 2.18 10.42 -4.06
C ASN A 51 3.33 9.48 -4.48
N PRO A 52 3.52 9.21 -5.79
CA PRO A 52 4.54 8.28 -6.28
C PRO A 52 5.97 8.68 -5.89
N GLU A 53 6.22 9.94 -5.56
CA GLU A 53 7.49 10.49 -5.08
C GLU A 53 7.79 10.18 -3.62
N TYR A 54 6.81 9.71 -2.83
CA TYR A 54 6.94 9.47 -1.38
C TYR A 54 6.70 7.99 -1.01
N GLN A 55 7.43 7.06 -1.64
CA GLN A 55 7.24 5.62 -1.42
C GLN A 55 8.12 5.05 -0.31
N TRP A 56 9.40 5.43 -0.26
CA TRP A 56 10.31 5.06 0.83
C TRP A 56 11.31 6.18 1.15
N LEU A 57 11.74 6.22 2.40
CA LEU A 57 12.78 7.13 2.87
C LEU A 57 14.16 6.55 2.59
N SER A 58 15.08 7.38 2.10
CA SER A 58 16.46 6.98 1.84
C SER A 58 17.42 7.61 2.83
N PHE A 59 18.15 6.76 3.55
CA PHE A 59 19.22 7.16 4.45
C PHE A 59 20.56 6.62 3.92
N ASP A 60 21.61 7.43 4.00
CA ASP A 60 22.96 6.98 3.65
C ASP A 60 23.58 6.09 4.74
N SER A 61 24.83 5.64 4.52
CA SER A 61 25.59 4.83 5.48
C SER A 61 25.88 5.53 6.80
N ASN A 62 25.79 6.86 6.84
CA ASN A 62 25.93 7.67 8.05
C ASN A 62 24.57 7.93 8.73
N ASN A 63 23.50 7.31 8.23
CA ASN A 63 22.13 7.46 8.69
C ASN A 63 21.59 8.89 8.49
N ARG A 64 22.11 9.63 7.50
CA ARG A 64 21.59 10.94 7.12
C ARG A 64 20.47 10.75 6.09
N PHE A 65 19.33 11.40 6.32
CA PHE A 65 18.27 11.46 5.32
C PHE A 65 18.77 12.15 4.06
N ILE A 66 18.63 11.49 2.92
CA ILE A 66 19.07 12.01 1.61
C ILE A 66 17.87 12.59 0.86
N ARG A 67 16.85 11.77 0.64
CA ARG A 67 15.58 12.13 -0.02
C ARG A 67 14.61 10.96 0.04
N TRP A 68 13.45 11.14 -0.57
CA TRP A 68 12.55 10.04 -0.90
C TRP A 68 13.00 9.32 -2.17
N ASN A 69 12.72 8.02 -2.24
CA ASN A 69 12.85 7.19 -3.43
C ASN A 69 14.24 7.13 -4.07
N ASP A 70 15.32 7.24 -3.29
CA ASP A 70 16.67 7.07 -3.88
C ASP A 70 16.97 5.58 -4.10
N PRO A 71 17.18 5.14 -5.36
CA PRO A 71 17.44 3.74 -5.66
C PRO A 71 18.78 3.23 -5.12
N ASN A 72 19.71 4.13 -4.76
CA ASN A 72 20.99 3.75 -4.15
C ASN A 72 20.86 3.44 -2.65
N TYR A 73 19.75 3.82 -2.02
CA TYR A 73 19.52 3.73 -0.58
C TYR A 73 18.14 3.12 -0.30
N THR A 74 18.08 1.80 -0.47
CA THR A 74 16.85 1.00 -0.37
C THR A 74 16.84 0.04 0.83
N VAL A 75 17.98 -0.09 1.51
CA VAL A 75 18.17 -0.98 2.66
C VAL A 75 17.96 -0.21 3.96
N ARG A 76 17.32 -0.86 4.93
CA ARG A 76 17.12 -0.32 6.28
C ARG A 76 18.46 -0.03 6.97
N THR A 77 18.58 1.16 7.55
CA THR A 77 19.74 1.60 8.34
C THR A 77 19.39 1.69 9.83
N LEU A 78 20.30 2.23 10.66
CA LEU A 78 19.99 2.51 12.07
C LEU A 78 18.94 3.63 12.24
N ALA A 79 18.73 4.46 11.23
CA ALA A 79 17.65 5.45 11.18
C ALA A 79 16.35 4.90 10.55
N GLY A 80 16.34 3.64 10.10
CA GLY A 80 15.19 3.03 9.42
C GLY A 80 15.27 3.24 7.90
N GLY A 81 14.14 3.64 7.30
CA GLY A 81 14.03 3.84 5.85
C GLY A 81 14.13 2.55 5.02
N GLY A 82 14.08 2.72 3.70
CA GLY A 82 14.12 1.61 2.75
C GLY A 82 12.88 0.73 2.80
N TYR A 83 13.04 -0.50 2.32
CA TYR A 83 11.98 -1.49 2.26
C TYR A 83 12.55 -2.91 2.27
N ASN A 84 11.76 -3.88 2.75
CA ASN A 84 12.14 -5.29 2.68
C ASN A 84 11.78 -5.92 1.31
N SER A 85 12.16 -7.17 1.09
CA SER A 85 11.96 -7.83 -0.21
C SER A 85 10.50 -8.18 -0.53
N ASP A 86 9.56 -8.01 0.39
CA ASP A 86 8.12 -8.20 0.13
C ASP A 86 7.51 -6.97 -0.55
N TYR A 87 8.15 -5.81 -0.45
CA TYR A 87 7.77 -4.58 -1.12
C TYR A 87 8.51 -4.41 -2.46
N VAL A 88 7.79 -3.99 -3.48
CA VAL A 88 8.31 -3.71 -4.82
C VAL A 88 7.92 -2.27 -5.19
N PRO A 89 8.89 -1.36 -5.40
CA PRO A 89 8.61 0.01 -5.81
C PRO A 89 7.65 0.09 -6.99
N ASN A 90 6.74 1.07 -6.95
CA ASN A 90 5.65 1.32 -7.90
C ASN A 90 4.53 0.26 -7.96
N TRP A 91 4.74 -0.91 -7.37
CA TRP A 91 3.81 -2.05 -7.42
C TRP A 91 3.21 -2.43 -6.07
N GLY A 92 3.84 -2.03 -4.96
CA GLY A 92 3.36 -2.31 -3.60
C GLY A 92 3.89 -3.65 -3.07
N PHE A 93 3.08 -4.37 -2.27
CA PHE A 93 3.50 -5.62 -1.66
C PHE A 93 3.18 -6.82 -2.54
N LYS A 94 4.05 -7.84 -2.50
CA LYS A 94 3.79 -9.14 -3.10
C LYS A 94 2.57 -9.80 -2.45
N THR A 95 1.76 -10.47 -3.27
CA THR A 95 0.58 -11.20 -2.79
C THR A 95 0.92 -12.49 -2.04
N GLU A 96 2.11 -13.04 -2.29
CA GLU A 96 2.74 -14.12 -1.54
C GLU A 96 4.06 -13.60 -0.92
N PRO A 97 3.99 -12.91 0.23
CA PRO A 97 5.16 -12.39 0.92
C PRO A 97 5.97 -13.52 1.57
N THR A 98 7.28 -13.33 1.67
CA THR A 98 8.25 -14.30 2.21
C THR A 98 8.84 -13.90 3.55
N LEU A 99 8.91 -12.61 3.86
CA LEU A 99 9.52 -12.10 5.10
C LEU A 99 8.49 -11.80 6.21
N SER A 100 7.22 -11.70 5.84
CA SER A 100 6.15 -11.23 6.73
C SER A 100 5.57 -12.32 7.65
N GLY A 101 6.26 -13.46 7.81
CA GLY A 101 5.82 -14.56 8.69
C GLY A 101 4.44 -15.14 8.32
N GLY A 102 4.10 -15.14 7.03
CA GLY A 102 2.78 -15.58 6.53
C GLY A 102 1.67 -14.54 6.59
N LYS A 103 1.93 -13.34 7.15
CA LYS A 103 0.97 -12.22 7.10
C LYS A 103 0.90 -11.64 5.69
N LYS A 104 -0.31 -11.23 5.28
CA LYS A 104 -0.57 -10.54 4.00
C LYS A 104 -1.02 -9.11 4.28
N PHE A 105 -0.59 -8.17 3.43
CA PHE A 105 -1.07 -6.80 3.49
C PHE A 105 -2.57 -6.74 3.14
N PRO A 106 -3.35 -5.85 3.74
CA PRO A 106 -3.04 -5.14 4.96
C PRO A 106 -3.30 -6.00 6.21
N THR A 107 -2.50 -5.80 7.25
CA THR A 107 -2.76 -6.32 8.61
C THR A 107 -3.31 -5.24 9.54
N THR A 108 -3.17 -3.98 9.13
CA THR A 108 -3.64 -2.77 9.80
C THR A 108 -4.68 -2.05 8.94
N GLY A 109 -5.39 -1.05 9.46
CA GLY A 109 -6.31 -0.28 8.65
C GLY A 109 -6.81 0.98 9.32
N PHE A 110 -7.62 1.73 8.57
CA PHE A 110 -8.34 2.92 8.97
C PHE A 110 -9.48 3.15 7.98
N ASP A 111 -10.48 3.92 8.38
CA ASP A 111 -11.59 4.29 7.50
C ASP A 111 -11.06 5.10 6.29
N GLY A 112 -11.45 4.69 5.08
CA GLY A 112 -10.98 5.29 3.82
C GLY A 112 -9.65 4.74 3.29
N ALA A 113 -9.03 3.78 3.99
CA ALA A 113 -7.83 3.11 3.49
C ALA A 113 -8.15 2.38 2.17
N LYS A 114 -7.28 2.54 1.16
CA LYS A 114 -7.52 2.06 -0.19
C LYS A 114 -6.28 1.41 -0.80
N PHE A 115 -6.44 0.30 -1.52
CA PHE A 115 -5.37 -0.34 -2.27
C PHE A 115 -5.90 -1.03 -3.52
N GLN A 116 -5.04 -1.30 -4.50
CA GLN A 116 -5.41 -1.97 -5.74
C GLN A 116 -4.87 -3.40 -5.79
N LEU A 117 -5.68 -4.35 -6.28
CA LEU A 117 -5.18 -5.66 -6.72
C LEU A 117 -4.49 -5.51 -8.08
N VAL A 118 -3.20 -5.85 -8.15
CA VAL A 118 -2.41 -5.77 -9.38
C VAL A 118 -2.28 -7.15 -10.00
N LEU A 119 -2.98 -7.37 -11.12
CA LEU A 119 -2.94 -8.60 -11.90
C LEU A 119 -2.09 -8.45 -13.16
N THR A 120 -1.74 -9.57 -13.79
CA THR A 120 -1.25 -9.54 -15.18
C THR A 120 -2.38 -9.14 -16.12
N GLY A 121 -2.09 -8.26 -17.08
CA GLY A 121 -3.10 -7.69 -17.98
C GLY A 121 -3.76 -6.43 -17.41
N ALA A 122 -4.86 -6.00 -18.03
CA ALA A 122 -5.59 -4.83 -17.57
C ALA A 122 -6.63 -5.22 -16.51
N ALA A 123 -6.94 -4.33 -15.56
CA ALA A 123 -8.01 -4.57 -14.58
C ALA A 123 -9.36 -4.86 -15.27
N SER A 124 -9.59 -4.22 -16.43
CA SER A 124 -10.77 -4.44 -17.28
C SER A 124 -10.92 -5.88 -17.79
N ASP A 125 -9.87 -6.71 -17.74
CA ASP A 125 -9.92 -8.13 -18.12
C ASP A 125 -10.58 -9.01 -17.05
N TYR A 126 -10.92 -8.45 -15.88
CA TYR A 126 -11.41 -9.16 -14.71
C TYR A 126 -12.77 -8.65 -14.22
N HIS A 127 -13.51 -9.53 -13.56
CA HIS A 127 -14.65 -9.21 -12.70
C HIS A 127 -14.21 -9.34 -11.24
N PHE A 128 -14.41 -8.27 -10.46
CA PHE A 128 -14.06 -8.23 -9.05
C PHE A 128 -15.29 -8.45 -8.17
N THR A 129 -15.14 -9.27 -7.12
CA THR A 129 -16.20 -9.58 -6.14
C THR A 129 -15.59 -9.79 -4.76
N ILE A 130 -16.40 -9.76 -3.70
CA ILE A 130 -15.98 -10.05 -2.33
C ILE A 130 -16.76 -11.26 -1.81
N PRO A 131 -16.29 -12.50 -2.05
CA PRO A 131 -16.97 -13.71 -1.58
C PRO A 131 -17.06 -13.83 -0.05
N ASN A 132 -16.19 -13.14 0.70
CA ASN A 132 -16.20 -13.14 2.16
C ASN A 132 -15.87 -11.74 2.69
N ASN A 133 -16.84 -11.12 3.38
CA ASN A 133 -16.78 -9.73 3.85
C ASN A 133 -17.34 -9.59 5.28
N PRO A 134 -16.67 -10.16 6.29
CA PRO A 134 -17.17 -10.12 7.66
C PRO A 134 -17.27 -8.67 8.17
N GLY A 135 -18.47 -8.28 8.59
CA GLY A 135 -18.81 -6.91 8.99
C GLY A 135 -19.29 -6.00 7.85
N GLY A 136 -19.15 -6.42 6.59
CA GLY A 136 -19.68 -5.67 5.42
C GLY A 136 -19.04 -4.30 5.23
N LYS A 137 -17.79 -4.11 5.68
CA LYS A 137 -17.08 -2.82 5.67
C LYS A 137 -16.02 -2.68 4.59
N VAL A 138 -15.93 -3.65 3.69
CA VAL A 138 -15.00 -3.61 2.55
C VAL A 138 -15.77 -3.57 1.24
N GLU A 139 -15.29 -2.75 0.31
CA GLU A 139 -15.82 -2.64 -1.05
C GLU A 139 -14.71 -2.88 -2.06
N VAL A 140 -15.07 -3.34 -3.27
CA VAL A 140 -14.16 -3.48 -4.40
C VAL A 140 -14.82 -2.90 -5.65
N ASP A 141 -14.09 -2.07 -6.39
CA ASP A 141 -14.58 -1.47 -7.63
C ASP A 141 -14.19 -2.29 -8.88
N GLU A 142 -14.67 -1.84 -10.05
CA GLU A 142 -14.40 -2.49 -11.34
C GLU A 142 -12.94 -2.46 -11.78
N ASN A 143 -12.13 -1.59 -11.17
CA ASN A 143 -10.69 -1.45 -11.43
C ASN A 143 -9.84 -2.24 -10.41
N GLY A 144 -10.48 -3.00 -9.53
CA GLY A 144 -9.83 -3.80 -8.51
C GLY A 144 -9.30 -2.99 -7.33
N TYR A 145 -9.79 -1.77 -7.11
CA TYR A 145 -9.49 -1.06 -5.86
C TYR A 145 -10.39 -1.56 -4.75
N VAL A 146 -9.75 -1.96 -3.66
CA VAL A 146 -10.36 -2.35 -2.40
C VAL A 146 -10.33 -1.15 -1.46
N THR A 147 -11.48 -0.77 -0.91
CA THR A 147 -11.61 0.33 0.06
C THR A 147 -12.14 -0.22 1.39
N LEU A 148 -11.51 0.19 2.49
CA LEU A 148 -11.93 -0.15 3.84
C LEU A 148 -12.77 0.99 4.43
N ASN A 149 -14.09 0.79 4.55
CA ASN A 149 -15.05 1.77 5.08
C ASN A 149 -15.36 1.55 6.58
N GLY A 150 -14.54 0.75 7.26
CA GLY A 150 -14.71 0.36 8.65
C GLY A 150 -13.96 -0.93 8.98
N LYS A 151 -13.72 -1.17 10.28
CA LYS A 151 -12.97 -2.34 10.75
C LYS A 151 -13.70 -3.65 10.41
N PRO A 152 -13.14 -4.53 9.57
CA PRO A 152 -13.69 -5.87 9.37
C PRO A 152 -13.64 -6.67 10.67
N SER A 153 -14.54 -7.64 10.84
CA SER A 153 -14.54 -8.51 12.03
C SER A 153 -13.71 -9.80 11.86
N GLY A 154 -12.99 -9.94 10.74
CA GLY A 154 -12.17 -11.11 10.44
C GLY A 154 -11.53 -11.05 9.05
N ASN A 155 -11.12 -12.21 8.54
CA ASN A 155 -10.52 -12.34 7.22
C ASN A 155 -11.48 -11.86 6.13
N VAL A 156 -11.01 -11.01 5.21
CA VAL A 156 -11.74 -10.56 4.02
C VAL A 156 -11.11 -11.23 2.81
N THR A 157 -11.93 -11.72 1.88
CA THR A 157 -11.46 -12.32 0.62
C THR A 157 -12.03 -11.56 -0.55
N VAL A 158 -11.17 -11.00 -1.38
CA VAL A 158 -11.52 -10.36 -2.66
C VAL A 158 -11.11 -11.29 -3.79
N ARG A 159 -11.97 -11.44 -4.79
CA ARG A 159 -11.80 -12.36 -5.92
C ARG A 159 -11.79 -11.61 -7.23
N ALA A 160 -10.75 -11.84 -8.04
CA ALA A 160 -10.70 -11.45 -9.45
C ALA A 160 -10.97 -12.68 -10.33
N THR A 161 -12.05 -12.65 -11.11
CA THR A 161 -12.41 -13.71 -12.07
C THR A 161 -12.10 -13.24 -13.49
N LEU A 162 -11.32 -14.01 -14.24
CA LEU A 162 -10.90 -13.62 -15.59
C LEU A 162 -12.08 -13.68 -16.57
N LYS A 163 -12.37 -12.59 -17.29
CA LYS A 163 -13.54 -12.50 -18.19
C LYS A 163 -13.49 -13.48 -19.36
N ARG A 164 -12.29 -13.72 -19.91
CA ARG A 164 -12.11 -14.62 -21.06
C ARG A 164 -12.17 -16.10 -20.68
N ASP A 165 -12.05 -16.43 -19.40
CA ASP A 165 -12.13 -17.79 -18.87
C ASP A 165 -12.56 -17.74 -17.40
N LEU A 166 -13.86 -17.93 -17.16
CA LEU A 166 -14.49 -17.80 -15.84
C LEU A 166 -14.07 -18.90 -14.85
N THR A 167 -13.33 -19.92 -15.30
CA THR A 167 -12.75 -20.94 -14.42
C THR A 167 -11.51 -20.43 -13.69
N ILE A 168 -10.84 -19.41 -14.24
CA ILE A 168 -9.65 -18.80 -13.66
C ILE A 168 -10.06 -17.73 -12.65
N LYS A 169 -9.78 -18.01 -11.37
CA LYS A 169 -10.10 -17.15 -10.23
C LYS A 169 -8.85 -16.92 -9.39
N HIS A 170 -8.61 -15.67 -9.00
CA HIS A 170 -7.55 -15.29 -8.08
C HIS A 170 -8.18 -14.73 -6.81
N ASP A 171 -7.95 -15.40 -5.69
CA ASP A 171 -8.42 -14.97 -4.38
C ASP A 171 -7.30 -14.30 -3.60
N TYR A 172 -7.60 -13.13 -3.06
CA TYR A 172 -6.74 -12.42 -2.14
C TYR A 172 -7.41 -12.32 -0.77
N THR A 173 -6.83 -12.98 0.22
CA THR A 173 -7.32 -12.96 1.60
C THR A 173 -6.37 -12.18 2.51
N PHE A 174 -6.92 -11.22 3.23
CA PHE A 174 -6.19 -10.37 4.18
C PHE A 174 -7.00 -10.17 5.46
N ASN A 175 -6.38 -9.64 6.52
CA ASN A 175 -7.03 -9.44 7.81
C ASN A 175 -6.50 -8.18 8.51
N PRO A 176 -7.20 -7.03 8.38
CA PRO A 176 -6.77 -5.77 8.94
C PRO A 176 -7.29 -5.53 10.38
N THR A 177 -7.41 -6.59 11.20
CA THR A 177 -7.95 -6.43 12.57
C THR A 177 -6.92 -6.04 13.63
N SER A 178 -5.62 -6.13 13.33
CA SER A 178 -4.57 -6.01 14.35
C SER A 178 -4.45 -4.60 14.92
N VAL A 179 -4.44 -3.59 14.03
CA VAL A 179 -4.40 -2.17 14.35
C VAL A 179 -5.46 -1.47 13.49
N TRP A 180 -6.34 -0.70 14.12
CA TRP A 180 -7.35 0.09 13.43
C TRP A 180 -7.31 1.54 13.90
N ALA A 181 -6.84 2.44 13.05
CA ALA A 181 -6.70 3.85 13.39
C ALA A 181 -7.97 4.65 13.07
N ASN A 182 -8.35 5.51 14.02
CA ASN A 182 -9.43 6.47 13.90
C ASN A 182 -8.84 7.89 14.06
N PRO A 183 -8.35 8.52 12.98
CA PRO A 183 -7.87 9.90 13.03
C PRO A 183 -9.01 10.86 13.38
N VAL A 184 -8.75 11.82 14.27
CA VAL A 184 -9.74 12.79 14.72
C VAL A 184 -9.66 14.04 13.85
N LYS A 185 -10.59 14.15 12.90
CA LYS A 185 -10.65 15.25 11.93
C LYS A 185 -10.66 16.62 12.59
N GLY A 186 -9.77 17.51 12.15
CA GLY A 186 -9.69 18.89 12.58
C GLY A 186 -9.25 19.09 14.04
N PHE A 187 -8.77 18.04 14.70
CA PHE A 187 -8.19 18.17 16.04
C PHE A 187 -6.83 18.85 15.92
N PHE A 188 -6.64 19.96 16.63
CA PHE A 188 -5.37 20.68 16.69
C PHE A 188 -5.22 21.24 18.11
N ASP A 189 -4.51 20.53 19.00
CA ASP A 189 -4.37 20.97 20.40
C ASP A 189 -3.20 20.28 21.14
N TRP A 190 -2.87 20.81 22.32
CA TRP A 190 -1.83 20.27 23.20
C TRP A 190 -2.27 19.00 23.94
N TRP A 191 -1.37 18.42 24.73
CA TRP A 191 -1.55 17.10 25.34
C TRP A 191 -2.82 16.96 26.19
N GLU A 192 -3.11 17.91 27.09
CA GLU A 192 -4.24 17.81 28.01
C GLU A 192 -5.63 17.70 27.29
N PRO A 193 -5.97 18.56 26.30
CA PRO A 193 -7.15 18.37 25.46
C PRO A 193 -7.10 17.07 24.65
N ALA A 194 -5.92 16.65 24.18
CA ALA A 194 -5.76 15.40 23.45
C ALA A 194 -6.20 14.20 24.29
N ILE A 195 -5.74 14.08 25.54
CA ILE A 195 -6.15 12.98 26.43
C ILE A 195 -7.58 13.11 26.95
N LYS A 196 -8.11 14.34 27.07
CA LYS A 196 -9.55 14.55 27.36
C LYS A 196 -10.42 14.05 26.22
N LYS A 197 -9.98 14.22 24.97
CA LYS A 197 -10.70 13.77 23.76
C LYS A 197 -10.51 12.27 23.51
N CYS A 198 -9.27 11.79 23.65
CA CYS A 198 -8.83 10.44 23.39
C CYS A 198 -7.97 9.99 24.57
N SER A 199 -8.64 9.45 25.59
CA SER A 199 -8.00 8.91 26.79
C SER A 199 -6.71 8.16 26.48
N GLU A 200 -5.71 8.29 27.35
CA GLU A 200 -4.34 7.81 27.08
C GLU A 200 -4.27 6.30 26.75
N ASP A 201 -5.20 5.50 27.27
CA ASP A 201 -5.35 4.06 26.96
C ASP A 201 -5.80 3.79 25.52
N ARG A 202 -6.51 4.74 24.91
CA ARG A 202 -7.00 4.70 23.53
C ARG A 202 -6.05 5.34 22.53
N LEU A 203 -4.99 5.98 22.99
CA LEU A 203 -3.89 6.41 22.12
C LEU A 203 -3.05 5.21 21.67
N PHE A 204 -2.53 5.32 20.46
CA PHE A 204 -1.55 4.37 19.96
C PHE A 204 -0.21 4.50 20.67
N SER A 205 0.49 3.38 20.84
CA SER A 205 1.94 3.43 20.95
C SER A 205 2.54 3.74 19.57
N TYR A 206 3.65 4.45 19.53
CA TYR A 206 4.38 4.70 18.28
C TYR A 206 4.71 3.39 17.56
N LYS A 207 4.98 2.29 18.28
CA LYS A 207 5.27 0.95 17.71
C LYS A 207 4.08 0.32 16.98
N GLU A 208 2.85 0.74 17.30
CA GLU A 208 1.65 0.30 16.57
C GLU A 208 1.48 1.09 15.27
N LEU A 209 2.01 2.32 15.22
CA LEU A 209 1.95 3.18 14.04
C LEU A 209 3.13 2.95 13.10
N THR A 210 4.36 2.87 13.61
CA THR A 210 5.59 2.87 12.82
C THR A 210 6.60 1.83 13.33
N ASN A 211 7.43 1.32 12.42
CA ASN A 211 8.61 0.54 12.75
C ASN A 211 9.90 1.37 12.70
N ALA A 212 9.79 2.70 12.66
CA ALA A 212 10.94 3.59 12.75
C ALA A 212 11.69 3.35 14.07
N PRO A 213 13.03 3.34 14.03
CA PRO A 213 13.84 3.18 15.23
C PRO A 213 13.82 4.45 16.09
N GLU A 214 14.06 4.30 17.39
CA GLU A 214 14.32 5.41 18.32
C GLU A 214 15.73 6.02 18.07
N TYR A 215 15.93 6.57 16.88
CA TYR A 215 17.22 7.14 16.46
C TYR A 215 17.15 8.66 16.47
N LYS A 216 17.96 9.29 17.34
CA LYS A 216 18.11 10.75 17.48
C LYS A 216 16.78 11.51 17.58
N LEU A 217 15.88 11.02 18.42
CA LEU A 217 14.59 11.66 18.67
C LEU A 217 14.78 13.13 19.04
N ASN A 218 14.03 14.02 18.40
CA ASN A 218 14.05 15.45 18.67
C ASN A 218 12.70 16.09 18.32
N GLY A 219 12.47 17.32 18.78
CA GLY A 219 11.24 18.08 18.52
C GLY A 219 11.16 18.77 17.17
N GLY A 220 12.22 18.73 16.36
CA GLY A 220 12.22 19.33 15.03
C GLY A 220 11.59 18.43 13.98
N PHE A 221 10.94 19.01 12.98
CA PHE A 221 10.29 18.31 11.86
C PHE A 221 11.26 17.68 10.85
N ASN A 222 12.57 17.83 11.04
CA ASN A 222 13.56 17.26 10.14
C ASN A 222 13.54 15.73 10.23
N ILE A 223 13.46 15.07 9.08
CA ILE A 223 13.52 13.61 9.00
C ILE A 223 14.91 13.14 9.43
N VAL A 224 14.99 12.57 10.63
CA VAL A 224 16.20 11.97 11.20
C VAL A 224 16.09 10.45 11.33
N ASN A 225 14.86 9.94 11.32
CA ASN A 225 14.51 8.53 11.26
C ASN A 225 13.18 8.39 10.49
N GLY A 226 12.77 7.17 10.20
CA GLY A 226 11.43 6.92 9.68
C GLY A 226 11.19 5.46 9.33
N TYR A 227 9.99 5.15 8.85
CA TYR A 227 9.58 3.76 8.66
C TYR A 227 10.41 3.05 7.58
N THR A 228 10.49 1.73 7.69
CA THR A 228 10.90 0.82 6.61
C THR A 228 9.65 0.12 6.09
N ARG A 229 9.41 0.08 4.77
CA ARG A 229 8.22 -0.61 4.22
C ARG A 229 8.26 -2.10 4.58
N ALA A 230 7.22 -2.57 5.28
CA ALA A 230 7.09 -3.94 5.76
C ALA A 230 5.63 -4.24 6.12
N ILE A 231 5.23 -5.51 6.06
CA ILE A 231 3.89 -5.98 6.43
C ILE A 231 3.90 -6.42 7.88
N GLY A 232 2.88 -6.01 8.66
CA GLY A 232 2.70 -6.45 10.03
C GLY A 232 3.67 -5.84 11.04
N GLU A 233 4.37 -4.75 10.69
CA GLU A 233 5.28 -4.00 11.55
C GLU A 233 4.74 -2.59 11.91
N GLY A 234 3.43 -2.38 11.78
CA GLY A 234 2.77 -1.11 12.07
C GLY A 234 1.95 -0.58 10.91
N LEU A 235 1.16 0.46 11.16
CA LEU A 235 0.25 1.04 10.17
C LEU A 235 0.98 1.75 9.02
N LEU A 236 1.88 2.66 9.34
CA LEU A 236 2.61 3.48 8.37
C LEU A 236 3.56 2.68 7.46
N PRO A 237 4.33 1.67 7.93
CA PRO A 237 5.14 0.85 7.03
C PRO A 237 4.31 0.01 6.05
N GLU A 238 3.03 -0.24 6.32
CA GLU A 238 2.08 -0.86 5.39
C GLU A 238 1.48 0.18 4.42
N TRP A 239 0.94 1.29 4.92
CA TRP A 239 0.13 2.21 4.10
C TRP A 239 0.93 3.35 3.45
N GLY A 240 2.08 3.72 4.00
CA GLY A 240 3.04 4.66 3.39
C GLY A 240 2.74 6.09 3.77
N TYR A 241 2.84 7.00 2.80
CA TYR A 241 2.54 8.41 2.96
C TYR A 241 1.05 8.62 3.31
N THR A 242 0.70 8.52 4.60
CA THR A 242 -0.68 8.27 5.07
C THR A 242 -1.42 9.58 5.39
N VAL A 243 -1.43 10.50 4.44
CA VAL A 243 -2.13 11.81 4.52
C VAL A 243 -3.48 11.76 3.81
N GLN A 244 -4.31 12.80 3.95
CA GLN A 244 -5.63 12.87 3.31
C GLN A 244 -5.54 12.84 1.78
N GLN A 245 -4.56 13.50 1.18
CA GLN A 245 -4.32 13.47 -0.26
C GLN A 245 -4.11 12.05 -0.79
N SER A 246 -3.39 11.21 -0.04
CA SER A 246 -3.19 9.81 -0.37
C SER A 246 -4.43 8.96 -0.11
N TYR A 247 -5.23 9.32 0.88
CA TYR A 247 -6.42 8.58 1.32
C TYR A 247 -7.61 9.53 1.56
N PRO A 248 -8.27 10.03 0.51
CA PRO A 248 -9.26 11.10 0.64
C PRO A 248 -10.53 10.74 1.44
N GLY A 249 -10.80 9.44 1.60
CA GLY A 249 -11.90 8.94 2.44
C GLY A 249 -11.58 8.88 3.93
N SER A 250 -10.34 9.26 4.32
CA SER A 250 -9.88 9.23 5.70
C SER A 250 -9.96 10.61 6.38
N ASN A 251 -9.79 10.60 7.68
CA ASN A 251 -9.69 11.80 8.52
C ASN A 251 -8.25 12.19 8.86
N TRP A 252 -7.26 11.63 8.16
CA TRP A 252 -5.88 12.08 8.27
C TRP A 252 -5.77 13.54 7.81
N GLU A 253 -4.71 14.21 8.23
CA GLU A 253 -4.43 15.61 7.90
C GLU A 253 -3.26 15.67 6.91
N ASP A 254 -3.25 16.70 6.05
CA ASP A 254 -2.20 16.87 5.03
C ASP A 254 -0.98 17.67 5.53
N ASP A 255 -1.24 18.70 6.34
CA ASP A 255 -0.21 19.63 6.83
C ASP A 255 0.17 19.32 8.27
N ARG A 256 1.47 19.41 8.62
CA ARG A 256 2.01 19.27 10.01
C ARG A 256 1.69 17.94 10.70
N ASP A 257 1.80 16.88 9.93
CA ASP A 257 1.40 15.49 10.13
C ASP A 257 1.88 14.72 11.39
N ARG A 258 2.25 15.38 12.49
CA ARG A 258 2.64 14.72 13.76
C ARG A 258 1.43 14.47 14.65
N TYR A 259 1.32 13.23 15.10
CA TYR A 259 0.23 12.74 15.94
C TYR A 259 0.75 12.34 17.32
N TRP A 260 0.00 12.70 18.36
CA TRP A 260 0.27 12.26 19.73
C TRP A 260 0.27 10.74 19.84
N THR A 261 1.23 10.20 20.59
CA THR A 261 1.23 8.81 21.05
C THR A 261 1.22 8.77 22.57
N LYS A 262 0.92 7.61 23.16
CA LYS A 262 0.98 7.46 24.62
C LYS A 262 2.39 7.27 25.17
N ASP A 263 3.38 7.06 24.31
CA ASP A 263 4.72 6.71 24.77
C ASP A 263 5.47 7.92 25.32
N ARG A 264 6.37 7.66 26.27
CA ARG A 264 7.26 8.67 26.84
C ARG A 264 8.73 8.34 26.56
N TYR A 265 9.53 9.37 26.34
CA TYR A 265 10.96 9.29 26.16
C TYR A 265 11.68 10.33 27.03
N TYR A 266 12.39 9.86 28.05
CA TYR A 266 13.06 10.71 29.05
C TYR A 266 14.51 11.08 28.68
N GLY A 267 14.97 10.73 27.47
CA GLY A 267 16.33 10.99 27.00
C GLY A 267 16.47 12.28 26.17
N SER A 268 15.46 13.14 26.16
CA SER A 268 15.41 14.37 25.36
C SER A 268 15.34 15.59 26.27
N ASP A 269 16.06 16.65 25.89
CA ASP A 269 16.01 17.96 26.57
C ASP A 269 14.85 18.85 26.06
N TYR A 270 14.12 18.41 25.03
CA TYR A 270 13.04 19.19 24.43
C TYR A 270 11.67 18.88 25.04
N GLY A 271 11.38 17.61 25.27
CA GLY A 271 10.07 17.14 25.70
C GLY A 271 10.06 15.63 25.90
N GLN A 272 9.02 15.12 26.54
CA GLN A 272 8.96 13.72 26.99
C GLN A 272 7.95 12.88 26.22
N HIS A 273 7.06 13.48 25.44
CA HIS A 273 6.03 12.73 24.71
C HIS A 273 6.53 12.31 23.36
N VAL A 274 6.34 11.05 23.01
CA VAL A 274 6.67 10.58 21.66
C VAL A 274 5.55 10.97 20.71
N ASP A 275 5.93 11.52 19.56
CA ASP A 275 5.03 11.83 18.45
C ASP A 275 5.44 11.06 17.19
N VAL A 276 4.49 10.88 16.27
CA VAL A 276 4.74 10.20 14.99
C VAL A 276 4.21 11.03 13.83
N SER A 277 5.08 11.28 12.85
CA SER A 277 4.71 11.78 11.53
C SER A 277 4.03 10.69 10.71
N ILE A 278 2.78 10.86 10.29
CA ILE A 278 2.04 9.86 9.50
C ILE A 278 2.51 9.76 8.04
N SER A 279 3.22 10.76 7.53
CA SER A 279 3.73 10.75 6.17
C SER A 279 5.04 9.96 6.05
N SER A 280 5.90 10.04 7.07
CA SER A 280 7.26 9.47 7.06
C SER A 280 7.48 8.37 8.09
N GLY A 281 6.58 8.24 9.07
CA GLY A 281 6.79 7.42 10.25
C GLY A 281 7.90 7.93 11.15
N LEU A 282 8.40 9.15 10.94
CA LEU A 282 9.38 9.81 11.82
C LEU A 282 8.84 9.80 13.25
N VAL A 283 9.64 9.27 14.15
CA VAL A 283 9.41 9.33 15.59
C VAL A 283 10.12 10.57 16.11
N GLY A 284 9.35 11.47 16.71
CA GLY A 284 9.80 12.69 17.36
C GLY A 284 9.57 12.64 18.87
N VAL A 285 9.90 13.75 19.52
CA VAL A 285 9.53 14.00 20.92
C VAL A 285 9.05 15.42 21.08
N ASP A 286 8.04 15.62 21.93
CA ASP A 286 7.45 16.93 22.18
C ASP A 286 7.10 17.16 23.65
N ALA A 287 6.89 18.43 23.98
CA ALA A 287 6.54 18.90 25.30
C ALA A 287 5.04 19.16 25.41
N GLU A 288 4.49 19.01 26.62
CA GLU A 288 3.05 19.15 26.86
C GLU A 288 2.52 20.57 26.63
N ASP A 289 3.39 21.57 26.75
CA ASP A 289 3.08 23.00 26.67
C ASP A 289 3.45 23.64 25.32
N VAL A 290 4.00 22.86 24.39
CA VAL A 290 4.37 23.33 23.05
C VAL A 290 3.24 23.04 22.06
N HIS A 291 3.02 23.93 21.08
CA HIS A 291 2.01 23.78 20.02
C HIS A 291 2.45 22.80 18.91
N ALA A 292 2.93 21.63 19.33
CA ALA A 292 3.23 20.46 18.52
C ALA A 292 3.36 19.24 19.47
N PRO A 293 3.12 18.00 19.00
CA PRO A 293 2.30 17.64 17.85
C PRO A 293 0.86 18.11 18.03
N ASN A 294 0.16 18.25 16.91
CA ASN A 294 -1.16 18.89 16.94
C ASN A 294 -2.30 17.89 16.72
N PHE A 295 -2.01 16.71 16.16
CA PHE A 295 -3.06 15.81 15.69
C PHE A 295 -3.27 14.60 16.59
N LEU A 296 -4.43 13.97 16.43
CA LEU A 296 -4.90 12.92 17.31
C LEU A 296 -5.42 11.74 16.49
N VAL A 297 -4.98 10.54 16.88
CA VAL A 297 -5.44 9.28 16.31
C VAL A 297 -5.74 8.30 17.44
N CYS A 298 -6.96 7.78 17.45
CA CYS A 298 -7.47 6.88 18.47
C CYS A 298 -7.63 5.46 17.94
N LYS A 299 -7.59 4.48 18.85
CA LYS A 299 -7.98 3.10 18.60
C LYS A 299 -9.49 2.91 18.42
#